data_AF-A0A7X7TRE9-F1
#
_entry.id   AF-A0A7X7TRE9-F1
#
_cell.length_a   1.000
_cell.length_b   1.000
_cell.length_c   1.000
_cell.angle_alpha   90.00
_cell.angle_beta   90.00
_cell.angle_gamma   90.00
#
_symmetry.space_group_name_H-M   'P 1'
#
loop_
_entity.id
_entity.type
_entity.pdbx_description
1 polymer ?
#
loop_
_entity_poly.entity_id
_entity_poly.type
_entity_poly.pdbx_seq_one_letter_code
_entity_poly.pdbx_strand_id
1 'polypeptide(L)'
;KFERFIDASIRYILSVREDVSIEIIEKEGKEILSGRSEAIMSVAEKLRSEGEAKGRLEGRLEGQQEERKKFVEIILKNLNKKFGEDLTDELKEKIQKADEKTIGYIGENLLEITLEQLKEVLK
;
A
#
# COMPACT_ATOMS: atom_id res chain seq x y z
N LYS A 1 -3.59 33.01 -26.81
CA LYS A 1 -4.32 32.66 -28.06
C LYS A 1 -5.74 32.18 -27.75
N PHE A 2 -5.92 31.26 -26.79
CA PHE A 2 -7.23 30.78 -26.36
C PHE A 2 -8.12 31.85 -25.69
N GLU A 3 -7.58 32.62 -24.74
CA GLU A 3 -8.36 33.69 -24.06
C GLU A 3 -8.91 34.75 -25.02
N ARG A 4 -8.11 35.19 -26.00
CA ARG A 4 -8.55 36.10 -27.06
C ARG A 4 -9.68 35.53 -27.92
N PHE A 5 -9.70 34.22 -28.14
CA PHE A 5 -10.75 33.55 -28.88
C PHE A 5 -12.04 33.47 -28.07
N ILE A 6 -11.95 33.18 -26.76
CA ILE A 6 -13.10 33.18 -25.85
C ILE A 6 -13.69 34.59 -25.73
N ASP A 7 -12.86 35.63 -25.54
CA ASP A 7 -13.32 37.03 -25.48
C ASP A 7 -14.03 37.45 -26.77
N ALA A 8 -13.46 37.14 -27.94
CA ALA A 8 -14.10 37.43 -29.23
C ALA A 8 -15.44 36.68 -29.41
N SER A 9 -15.52 35.43 -28.95
CA SER A 9 -16.73 34.62 -29.04
C SER A 9 -17.84 35.13 -28.11
N ILE A 10 -17.50 35.51 -26.88
CA ILE A 10 -18.46 36.07 -25.91
C ILE A 10 -18.98 37.42 -26.42
N ARG A 11 -18.10 38.31 -26.92
CA ARG A 11 -18.50 39.60 -27.51
C ARG A 11 -19.44 39.42 -28.68
N TYR A 12 -19.18 38.45 -29.56
CA TYR A 12 -20.04 38.17 -30.70
C TYR A 12 -21.43 37.70 -30.26
N ILE A 13 -21.51 36.76 -29.31
CA ILE A 13 -22.79 36.27 -28.77
C ILE A 13 -23.60 37.42 -28.17
N LEU A 14 -22.97 38.25 -27.33
CA LEU A 14 -23.60 39.42 -26.72
C LEU A 14 -24.02 40.50 -27.74
N SER A 15 -23.35 40.58 -28.89
CA SER A 15 -23.72 41.53 -29.95
C SER A 15 -24.92 41.09 -30.79
N VAL A 16 -25.28 39.81 -30.76
CA VAL A 16 -26.34 39.23 -31.62
C VAL A 16 -27.57 38.82 -30.80
N ARG A 17 -27.38 38.46 -29.53
CA ARG A 17 -28.44 37.97 -28.63
C ARG A 17 -28.77 39.03 -27.58
N GLU A 18 -29.91 39.69 -27.74
CA GLU A 18 -30.43 40.68 -26.78
C GLU A 18 -30.96 40.02 -25.50
N ASP A 19 -31.26 38.72 -25.53
CA ASP A 19 -31.77 37.92 -24.41
C ASP A 19 -30.67 37.36 -23.50
N VAL A 20 -29.40 37.55 -23.84
CA VAL A 20 -28.24 37.07 -23.09
C VAL A 20 -27.47 38.26 -22.54
N SER A 21 -27.41 38.35 -21.21
CA SER A 21 -26.62 39.38 -20.53
C SER A 21 -25.32 38.81 -19.99
N ILE A 22 -24.37 39.70 -19.67
CA ILE A 22 -23.09 39.30 -19.09
C ILE A 22 -23.28 38.62 -17.73
N GLU A 23 -24.29 39.05 -16.96
CA GLU A 23 -24.63 38.48 -15.65
C GLU A 23 -25.11 37.02 -15.78
N ILE A 24 -25.86 36.69 -16.84
CA ILE A 24 -26.29 35.30 -17.12
C ILE A 24 -25.07 34.43 -17.44
N ILE A 25 -24.17 34.91 -18.30
CA ILE A 25 -22.93 34.20 -18.66
C ILE A 25 -22.05 33.98 -17.42
N GLU A 26 -21.89 34.98 -16.57
CA GLU A 26 -21.12 34.86 -15.33
C GLU A 26 -21.73 33.86 -14.35
N LYS A 27 -23.06 33.87 -14.20
CA LYS A 27 -23.78 32.96 -13.29
C LYS A 27 -23.61 31.50 -13.73
N GLU A 28 -23.91 31.21 -14.99
CA GLU A 28 -23.78 29.86 -15.57
C GLU A 28 -22.33 29.39 -15.57
N GLY A 29 -21.38 30.28 -15.90
CA GLY A 29 -19.95 30.00 -15.84
C GLY A 29 -19.49 29.63 -14.43
N LYS A 30 -19.95 30.35 -13.40
CA LYS A 30 -19.66 30.04 -11.99
C LYS A 30 -20.23 28.68 -11.58
N GLU A 31 -21.46 28.36 -11.98
CA GLU A 31 -22.12 27.08 -11.64
C GLU A 31 -21.42 25.87 -12.29
N ILE A 32 -21.02 26.00 -13.56
CA ILE A 32 -20.25 24.95 -14.25
C ILE A 32 -18.88 24.76 -13.58
N LEU A 33 -18.20 25.86 -13.22
CA LEU A 33 -16.89 25.80 -12.56
C LEU A 33 -16.97 25.27 -11.13
N SER A 34 -18.04 25.59 -10.38
CA SER A 34 -18.26 25.04 -9.04
C SER A 34 -18.52 23.54 -9.10
N GLY A 35 -19.40 23.07 -10.00
CA GLY A 35 -19.65 21.64 -10.18
C GLY A 35 -18.41 20.86 -10.63
N ARG A 36 -17.54 21.45 -11.46
CA ARG A 36 -16.24 20.87 -11.82
C ARG A 36 -15.27 20.81 -10.65
N SER A 37 -15.26 21.84 -9.80
CA SER A 37 -14.41 21.87 -8.60
C SER A 37 -14.81 20.76 -7.62
N GLU A 38 -16.11 20.56 -7.42
CA GLU A 38 -16.65 19.45 -6.62
C GLU A 38 -16.28 18.07 -7.20
N ALA A 39 -16.42 17.89 -8.52
CA ALA A 39 -16.04 16.66 -9.19
C ALA A 39 -14.53 16.36 -9.05
N ILE A 40 -13.67 17.37 -9.22
CA ILE A 40 -12.21 17.25 -9.04
C ILE A 40 -11.88 16.91 -7.58
N MET A 41 -12.50 17.59 -6.61
CA MET A 41 -12.31 17.31 -5.18
C MET A 41 -12.74 15.88 -4.84
N SER A 42 -13.87 15.41 -5.39
CA SER A 42 -14.33 14.03 -5.19
C SER A 42 -13.34 13.00 -5.73
N VAL A 43 -12.77 13.23 -6.91
CA VAL A 43 -11.74 12.36 -7.49
C VAL A 43 -10.47 12.38 -6.64
N ALA A 44 -10.02 13.57 -6.22
CA ALA A 44 -8.85 13.70 -5.35
C ALA A 44 -9.03 12.97 -4.02
N GLU A 45 -10.21 13.07 -3.41
CA GLU A 45 -10.52 12.40 -2.15
C GLU A 45 -10.56 10.87 -2.29
N LYS A 46 -11.10 10.36 -3.41
CA LYS A 46 -11.04 8.92 -3.73
C LYS A 46 -9.60 8.44 -3.88
N LEU A 47 -8.78 9.16 -4.65
CA LEU A 47 -7.36 8.82 -4.84
C LEU A 47 -6.58 8.86 -3.52
N ARG A 48 -6.83 9.85 -2.67
CA ARG A 48 -6.24 9.94 -1.32
C ARG A 48 -6.64 8.74 -0.47
N SER A 49 -7.93 8.43 -0.43
CA SER A 49 -8.47 7.30 0.34
C SER A 49 -7.90 5.95 -0.13
N GLU A 50 -7.81 5.74 -1.44
CA GLU A 50 -7.22 4.55 -2.03
C GLU A 50 -5.73 4.44 -1.70
N GLY A 51 -4.99 5.55 -1.83
CA GLY A 51 -3.57 5.61 -1.47
C GLY A 51 -3.32 5.29 0.00
N GLU A 52 -4.10 5.86 0.91
CA GLU A 52 -4.02 5.56 2.34
C GLU A 52 -4.35 4.09 2.65
N ALA A 53 -5.37 3.53 2.00
CA ALA A 53 -5.75 2.12 2.18
C ALA A 53 -4.64 1.18 1.70
N LYS A 54 -4.06 1.46 0.52
CA LYS A 54 -2.94 0.69 -0.03
C LYS A 54 -1.70 0.78 0.85
N GLY A 55 -1.33 2.00 1.27
CA GLY A 55 -0.18 2.22 2.13
C GLY A 55 -0.31 1.51 3.48
N ARG A 56 -1.50 1.50 4.08
CA ARG A 56 -1.74 0.71 5.32
C ARG A 56 -1.57 -0.80 5.10
N LEU A 57 -2.06 -1.32 3.96
CA LEU A 57 -1.94 -2.73 3.64
C LEU A 57 -0.48 -3.14 3.37
N GLU A 58 0.22 -2.38 2.55
CA GLU A 58 1.63 -2.60 2.23
C GLU A 58 2.49 -2.52 3.50
N GLY A 59 2.31 -1.47 4.31
CA GLY A 59 3.05 -1.32 5.57
C GLY A 59 2.79 -2.46 6.57
N ARG A 60 1.56 -2.99 6.63
CA ARG A 60 1.25 -4.16 7.45
C ARG A 60 1.97 -5.41 6.94
N LEU A 61 1.95 -5.66 5.62
CA LEU A 61 2.64 -6.81 5.03
C LEU A 61 4.15 -6.74 5.22
N GLU A 62 4.76 -5.57 5.01
CA GLU A 62 6.18 -5.35 5.27
C GLU A 62 6.52 -5.56 6.75
N GLY A 63 5.71 -5.03 7.66
CA GLY A 63 5.87 -5.23 9.10
C GLY A 63 5.84 -6.71 9.50
N GLN A 64 4.86 -7.46 8.98
CA GLN A 64 4.76 -8.91 9.21
C GLN A 64 5.98 -9.68 8.66
N GLN A 65 6.47 -9.32 7.47
CA GLN A 65 7.67 -9.94 6.91
C GLN A 65 8.93 -9.64 7.72
N GLU A 66 9.08 -8.40 8.18
CA GLU A 66 10.23 -7.97 9.00
C GLU A 66 10.23 -8.67 10.37
N GLU A 67 9.06 -8.77 11.00
CA GLU A 67 8.89 -9.52 12.25
C GLU A 67 9.23 -10.99 12.07
N ARG A 68 8.70 -11.63 11.01
CA ARG A 68 9.03 -13.03 10.69
C ARG A 68 10.54 -13.21 10.49
N LYS A 69 11.20 -12.34 9.73
CA LYS A 69 12.65 -12.42 9.50
C LYS A 69 13.43 -12.36 10.81
N LYS A 70 13.11 -11.40 11.69
CA LYS A 70 13.76 -11.27 13.00
C LYS A 70 13.51 -12.49 13.88
N PHE A 71 12.30 -13.02 13.89
CA PHE A 71 11.96 -14.20 14.67
C PHE A 71 12.75 -15.44 14.20
N VAL A 72 12.82 -15.66 12.89
CA VAL A 72 13.63 -16.74 12.29
C VAL A 72 15.11 -16.57 12.62
N GLU A 73 15.64 -15.34 12.56
CA GLU A 73 17.03 -15.06 12.93
C GLU A 73 17.32 -15.44 14.40
N ILE A 74 16.41 -15.10 15.31
CA ILE A 74 16.51 -15.46 16.73
C ILE A 74 16.48 -16.98 16.90
N ILE A 75 15.59 -17.69 16.21
CA ILE A 75 15.52 -19.16 16.24
C ILE A 75 16.86 -19.73 15.78
N LEU A 76 17.34 -19.34 14.60
CA LEU A 76 18.60 -19.84 14.03
C LEU A 76 19.78 -19.60 14.98
N LYS A 77 19.86 -18.41 15.58
CA LYS A 77 20.92 -18.07 16.53
C LYS A 77 20.91 -18.98 17.76
N ASN A 78 19.73 -19.29 18.30
CA ASN A 78 19.60 -20.16 19.47
C ASN A 78 19.84 -21.63 19.11
N LEU A 79 19.30 -22.11 17.99
CA LEU A 79 19.56 -23.47 17.52
C LEU A 79 21.05 -23.68 17.21
N ASN A 80 21.73 -22.69 16.62
CA ASN A 80 23.16 -22.77 16.36
C ASN A 80 23.99 -22.81 17.67
N LYS A 81 23.53 -22.15 18.73
CA LYS A 81 24.15 -22.28 20.07
C LYS A 81 23.91 -23.66 20.68
N LYS A 82 22.73 -24.25 20.45
CA LYS A 82 22.34 -25.55 21.02
C LYS A 82 23.01 -26.72 20.32
N PHE A 83 23.03 -26.71 18.98
CA PHE A 83 23.46 -27.83 18.15
C PHE A 83 24.82 -27.61 17.47
N GLY A 84 25.35 -26.38 17.45
CA GLY A 84 26.66 -26.11 16.87
C GLY A 84 26.77 -26.55 15.41
N GLU A 85 27.80 -27.35 15.11
CA GLU A 85 28.08 -27.88 13.76
C GLU A 85 27.01 -28.86 13.26
N ASP A 86 26.24 -29.48 14.15
CA ASP A 86 25.16 -30.39 13.78
C ASP A 86 23.97 -29.66 13.14
N LEU A 87 23.87 -28.33 13.32
CA LEU A 87 22.93 -27.49 12.59
C LEU A 87 23.52 -27.15 11.21
N THR A 88 23.37 -28.09 10.29
CA THR A 88 23.85 -27.95 8.91
C THR A 88 23.20 -26.78 8.18
N ASP A 89 23.88 -26.27 7.14
CA ASP A 89 23.34 -25.18 6.32
C ASP A 89 22.04 -25.57 5.61
N GLU A 90 21.86 -26.85 5.28
CA GLU A 90 20.60 -27.38 4.75
C GLU A 90 19.45 -27.21 5.75
N LEU A 91 19.68 -27.49 7.05
CA LEU A 91 18.67 -27.28 8.09
C LEU A 91 18.36 -25.80 8.28
N LYS A 92 19.38 -24.93 8.24
CA LYS A 92 19.19 -23.48 8.33
C LYS A 92 18.32 -22.96 7.18
N GLU A 93 18.58 -23.43 5.96
CA GLU A 93 17.80 -23.05 4.78
C GLU A 93 16.35 -23.55 4.87
N LYS A 94 16.14 -24.79 5.34
CA LYS A 94 14.79 -25.33 5.60
C LYS A 94 14.02 -24.50 6.61
N ILE A 95 14.65 -24.09 7.71
CA ILE A 95 14.04 -23.20 8.71
C ILE A 95 13.65 -21.86 8.07
N GLN A 96 14.53 -21.23 7.28
CA GLN A 96 14.21 -19.94 6.65
C GLN A 96 12.98 -20.00 5.74
N LYS A 97 12.80 -21.14 5.05
CA LYS A 97 11.69 -21.38 4.11
C LYS A 97 10.44 -21.98 4.75
N ALA A 98 10.51 -22.42 6.01
CA ALA A 98 9.40 -23.04 6.70
C ALA A 98 8.20 -22.08 6.85
N ASP A 99 6.99 -22.64 6.85
CA ASP A 99 5.78 -21.87 7.06
C ASP A 99 5.66 -21.35 8.51
N GLU A 100 4.75 -20.42 8.75
CA GLU A 100 4.57 -19.78 10.07
C GLU A 100 4.25 -20.77 11.19
N LYS A 101 3.51 -21.87 10.92
CA LYS A 101 3.16 -22.85 11.96
C LYS A 101 4.39 -23.64 12.37
N THR A 102 5.19 -24.07 11.40
CA THR A 102 6.44 -24.79 11.64
C THR A 102 7.43 -23.90 12.40
N ILE A 103 7.59 -22.64 11.98
CA ILE A 103 8.42 -21.65 12.69
C ILE A 103 7.91 -21.39 14.11
N GLY A 104 6.60 -21.26 14.30
CA GLY A 104 5.97 -21.08 15.61
C GLY A 104 6.26 -22.26 16.53
N TYR A 105 6.06 -23.49 16.05
CA TYR A 105 6.37 -24.71 16.79
C TYR A 105 7.84 -24.77 17.22
N ILE A 106 8.78 -24.50 16.31
CA ILE A 106 10.21 -24.49 16.63
C ILE A 106 10.51 -23.41 17.68
N GLY A 107 9.91 -22.22 17.55
CA GLY A 107 10.09 -21.12 18.48
C GLY A 107 9.57 -21.42 19.89
N GLU A 108 8.39 -22.04 20.00
CA GLU A 108 7.79 -22.45 21.29
C GLU A 108 8.58 -23.57 21.97
N ASN A 109 9.17 -24.48 21.19
CA ASN A 109 9.89 -25.64 21.69
C ASN A 109 11.42 -25.45 21.65
N LEU A 110 11.92 -24.23 21.49
CA LEU A 110 13.32 -23.92 21.19
C LEU A 110 14.32 -24.52 22.20
N LEU A 111 13.94 -24.58 23.48
CA LEU A 111 14.79 -25.09 24.55
C LEU A 111 14.78 -26.62 24.64
N GLU A 112 13.66 -27.28 24.32
CA GLU A 112 13.46 -28.71 24.53
C GLU A 112 13.66 -29.54 23.23
N ILE A 113 13.47 -28.93 22.06
CA ILE A 113 13.52 -29.62 20.76
C ILE A 113 14.85 -30.35 20.55
N THR A 114 14.80 -31.61 20.12
CA THR A 114 15.99 -32.38 19.74
C THR A 114 16.34 -32.19 18.26
N LEU A 115 17.54 -32.58 17.85
CA LEU A 115 17.94 -32.50 16.45
C LEU A 115 17.09 -33.42 15.55
N GLU A 116 16.69 -34.59 16.05
CA GLU A 116 15.81 -35.52 15.35
C GLU A 116 14.42 -34.93 15.16
N GLN A 117 13.83 -34.34 16.20
CA GLN A 117 12.54 -33.65 16.13
C GLN A 117 12.59 -32.48 15.16
N LEU A 118 13.67 -31.69 15.20
CA LEU A 118 13.89 -30.59 14.27
C LEU A 118 13.94 -31.09 12.81
N LYS A 119 14.64 -32.19 12.54
CA LYS A 119 14.68 -32.81 11.22
C LYS A 119 13.30 -33.34 10.79
N GLU A 120 12.50 -33.86 11.72
CA GLU A 120 11.17 -34.39 11.45
C GLU A 120 10.18 -33.29 11.05
N VAL A 121 10.16 -32.17 11.76
CA VAL A 121 9.26 -31.04 11.45
C VAL A 121 9.68 -30.24 10.21
N LEU A 122 10.92 -30.40 9.75
CA LEU A 122 11.46 -29.77 8.55
C LEU A 122 11.48 -30.70 7.32
N LYS A 123 10.82 -31.86 7.39
CA LYS A 123 10.58 -32.74 6.23
C LYS A 123 9.54 -32.16 5.29
#